data_AF-A0A9D7GZY7-F1
#
_entry.id   AF-A0A9D7GZY7-F1
#
_cell.length_a   1.000
_cell.length_b   1.000
_cell.length_c   1.000
_cell.angle_alpha   90.00
_cell.angle_beta   90.00
_cell.angle_gamma   90.00
#
_symmetry.space_group_name_H-M   'P 1'
#
loop_
_entity.id
_entity.type
_entity.pdbx_description
1 polymer ?
#
loop_
_entity_poly.entity_id
_entity_poly.type
_entity_poly.pdbx_seq_one_letter_code
_entity_poly.pdbx_strand_id
1 'polypeptide(L)'
;MASISHPLAGWRVEGKVIDLGLGGAALEFSELVERGDRLVVEMMAPTLWDPLHVRGRVAWTQAGRPSGVRCGVVFEHADAPSLFALFELLGTLEF
;
A
#
# COMPACT_ATOMS: atom_id res chain seq x y z
N MET A 1 1.82 1.13 9.78
CA MET A 1 2.64 0.02 9.26
C MET A 1 1.75 -0.82 8.36
N ALA A 2 2.27 -1.41 7.30
CA ALA A 2 1.49 -2.21 6.35
C ALA A 2 2.31 -3.41 5.86
N SER A 3 1.61 -4.49 5.50
CA SER A 3 2.22 -5.63 4.83
C SER A 3 2.13 -5.45 3.31
N ILE A 4 3.24 -5.58 2.60
CA ILE A 4 3.33 -5.42 1.15
C ILE A 4 3.73 -6.76 0.56
N SER A 5 3.01 -7.21 -0.47
CA SER A 5 3.35 -8.43 -1.20
C SER A 5 3.36 -8.23 -2.70
N HIS A 6 4.28 -8.94 -3.36
CA HIS A 6 4.42 -8.93 -4.81
C HIS A 6 4.01 -10.30 -5.37
N PRO A 7 2.79 -10.46 -5.92
CA PRO A 7 2.25 -11.76 -6.30
C PRO A 7 3.08 -12.53 -7.34
N LEU A 8 3.75 -11.83 -8.26
CA LEU A 8 4.58 -12.48 -9.28
C LEU A 8 6.00 -12.83 -8.79
N ALA A 9 6.61 -12.00 -7.96
CA ALA A 9 7.94 -12.21 -7.41
C ALA A 9 7.93 -13.11 -6.15
N GLY A 10 6.76 -13.30 -5.54
CA GLY A 10 6.54 -14.26 -4.45
C GLY A 10 7.00 -13.79 -3.06
N TRP A 11 7.45 -12.55 -2.91
CA TRP A 11 7.86 -12.00 -1.63
C TRP A 11 6.74 -11.26 -0.91
N ARG A 12 6.87 -11.17 0.42
CA ARG A 12 6.04 -10.36 1.31
C ARG A 12 6.92 -9.75 2.40
N VAL A 13 6.78 -8.45 2.63
CA VAL A 13 7.55 -7.69 3.63
C VAL A 13 6.67 -6.67 4.35
N GLU A 14 7.09 -6.29 5.55
CA GLU A 14 6.52 -5.14 6.25
C GLU A 14 7.11 -3.83 5.74
N GLY A 15 6.31 -2.79 5.71
CA GLY A 15 6.73 -1.47 5.27
C GLY A 15 5.98 -0.33 5.95
N LYS A 16 6.50 0.87 5.71
CA LYS A 16 5.91 2.11 6.20
C LYS A 16 5.03 2.72 5.13
N VAL A 17 3.80 3.05 5.52
CA VAL A 17 2.93 3.95 4.74
C VAL A 17 3.37 5.37 5.08
N ILE A 18 3.89 6.08 4.08
CA ILE A 18 4.39 7.46 4.19
C ILE A 18 3.25 8.45 3.98
N ASP A 19 2.41 8.14 2.99
CA ASP A 19 1.24 8.92 2.62
C ASP A 19 0.17 7.96 2.11
N LEU A 20 -1.09 8.30 2.35
CA LEU A 20 -2.24 7.49 1.96
C LEU A 20 -3.36 8.42 1.50
N GLY A 21 -3.95 8.10 0.36
CA GLY A 21 -5.15 8.73 -0.13
C GLY A 21 -6.08 7.70 -0.76
N LEU A 22 -7.25 8.16 -1.20
CA LEU A 22 -8.22 7.27 -1.83
C LEU A 22 -7.66 6.65 -3.10
N GLY A 23 -6.90 7.39 -3.92
CA GLY A 23 -6.36 6.88 -5.18
C GLY A 23 -5.03 6.12 -5.09
N GLY A 24 -4.39 6.05 -3.92
CA GLY A 24 -3.06 5.46 -3.82
C GLY A 24 -2.34 5.70 -2.50
N ALA A 25 -1.12 5.18 -2.41
CA ALA A 25 -0.24 5.34 -1.26
C ALA A 25 1.22 5.53 -1.66
N ALA A 26 1.97 6.26 -0.83
CA ALA A 26 3.43 6.22 -0.85
C ALA A 26 3.92 5.23 0.21
N LEU A 27 4.74 4.27 -0.21
CA LEU A 27 5.25 3.17 0.62
C LEU A 27 6.78 3.20 0.68
N GLU A 28 7.33 2.74 1.79
CA GLU A 28 8.77 2.54 1.98
C GLU A 28 9.04 1.16 2.60
N PHE A 29 9.85 0.34 1.93
CA PHE A 29 10.16 -1.05 2.33
C PHE A 29 11.47 -1.55 1.69
N SER A 30 11.95 -2.73 2.10
CA SER A 30 13.31 -3.23 1.75
C SER A 30 13.45 -3.87 0.37
N GLU A 31 12.36 -4.39 -0.20
CA GLU A 31 12.38 -5.08 -1.49
C GLU A 31 12.43 -4.13 -2.68
N LEU A 32 13.02 -4.58 -3.78
CA LEU A 32 13.04 -3.84 -5.03
C LEU A 32 11.70 -4.01 -5.76
N VAL A 33 11.22 -2.89 -6.32
CA VAL A 33 10.07 -2.86 -7.23
C VAL A 33 10.37 -1.95 -8.41
N GLU A 34 9.74 -2.24 -9.53
CA GLU A 34 9.80 -1.46 -10.74
C GLU A 34 8.45 -0.79 -11.03
N ARG A 35 8.50 0.28 -11.83
CA ARG A 35 7.28 0.93 -12.28
C ARG A 35 6.46 -0.04 -13.12
N GLY A 36 5.18 -0.20 -12.79
CA GLY A 36 4.27 -1.13 -13.44
C GLY A 36 4.02 -2.41 -12.65
N ASP A 37 4.84 -2.71 -11.65
CA ASP A 37 4.63 -3.86 -10.77
C ASP A 37 3.28 -3.79 -10.07
N ARG A 38 2.66 -4.95 -9.91
CA ARG A 38 1.43 -5.08 -9.13
C ARG A 38 1.79 -5.47 -7.72
N LEU A 39 1.28 -4.72 -6.75
CA LEU A 39 1.46 -4.99 -5.33
C LEU A 39 0.09 -5.19 -4.68
N VAL A 40 0.08 -5.99 -3.62
CA VAL A 40 -1.04 -6.07 -2.68
C VAL A 40 -0.57 -5.48 -1.36
N VAL A 41 -1.26 -4.45 -0.91
CA VAL A 41 -1.01 -3.75 0.34
C VAL A 41 -2.09 -4.14 1.33
N GLU A 42 -1.68 -4.64 2.47
CA GLU A 42 -2.54 -5.04 3.57
C GLU A 42 -2.35 -4.07 4.74
N MET A 43 -3.44 -3.43 5.16
CA MET A 43 -3.44 -2.42 6.22
C MET A 43 -4.44 -2.80 7.29
N MET A 44 -4.00 -2.75 8.55
CA MET A 44 -4.90 -2.90 9.69
C MET A 44 -5.68 -1.60 9.88
N ALA A 45 -6.99 -1.66 9.68
CA ALA A 45 -7.89 -0.57 10.02
C ALA A 45 -8.40 -0.76 11.46
N PRO A 46 -8.28 0.25 12.34
CA PRO A 46 -8.68 0.12 13.75
C PRO A 46 -10.15 -0.29 13.94
N THR A 47 -11.01 0.07 12.99
CA THR A 47 -12.45 -0.20 13.01
C THR A 47 -12.85 -1.46 12.22
N LEU A 48 -11.92 -2.07 11.48
CA LEU A 48 -12.22 -3.23 10.63
C LEU A 48 -11.72 -4.51 11.31
N TRP A 49 -12.60 -5.50 11.36
CA TRP A 49 -12.31 -6.84 11.90
C TRP A 49 -11.51 -7.70 10.92
N ASP A 50 -11.41 -7.29 9.65
CA ASP A 50 -10.60 -7.90 8.60
C ASP A 50 -9.59 -6.87 8.07
N PRO A 51 -8.33 -7.24 7.79
CA PRO A 51 -7.35 -6.33 7.21
C PRO A 51 -7.81 -5.80 5.84
N LEU A 52 -7.63 -4.50 5.59
CA LEU A 52 -7.96 -3.92 4.30
C LEU A 52 -6.91 -4.33 3.26
N HIS A 53 -7.33 -5.12 2.26
CA HIS A 53 -6.49 -5.56 1.16
C HIS A 53 -6.71 -4.66 -0.06
N VAL A 54 -5.70 -3.84 -0.39
CA VAL A 54 -5.74 -2.95 -1.54
C VAL A 54 -4.75 -3.42 -2.58
N ARG A 55 -5.25 -3.72 -3.78
CA ARG A 55 -4.41 -3.99 -4.95
C ARG A 55 -4.03 -2.67 -5.60
N GLY A 56 -2.84 -2.60 -6.15
CA GLY A 56 -2.43 -1.43 -6.89
C GLY A 56 -1.23 -1.67 -7.77
N ARG A 57 -0.93 -0.66 -8.58
CA ARG A 57 0.20 -0.66 -9.51
C ARG A 57 1.21 0.40 -9.11
N VAL A 58 2.49 0.04 -9.13
CA VAL A 58 3.59 0.97 -8.89
C VAL A 58 3.62 2.02 -10.00
N ALA A 59 3.36 3.28 -9.64
CA ALA A 59 3.35 4.42 -10.55
C ALA A 59 4.73 5.09 -10.66
N TRP A 60 5.51 5.05 -9.59
CA TRP A 60 6.88 5.56 -9.54
C TRP A 60 7.69 4.85 -8.47
N THR A 61 9.01 4.83 -8.64
CA THR A 61 9.96 4.25 -7.69
C THR A 61 11.12 5.22 -7.47
N GLN A 62 11.65 5.20 -6.26
CA GLN A 62 12.82 5.95 -5.84
C GLN A 62 13.70 4.98 -5.04
N ALA A 63 14.72 4.45 -5.70
CA ALA A 63 15.74 3.60 -5.09
C ALA A 63 16.82 4.43 -4.38
N GLY A 64 17.69 3.76 -3.61
CA GLY A 64 18.88 4.36 -3.02
C GLY A 64 18.67 5.02 -1.66
N ARG A 65 17.61 4.66 -0.92
CA ARG A 65 17.47 5.06 0.49
C ARG A 65 18.09 4.01 1.42
N PRO A 66 18.61 4.40 2.59
CA PRO A 66 19.12 3.46 3.59
C PRO A 66 18.05 2.46 4.08
N SER A 67 16.77 2.85 4.03
CA SER A 67 15.61 2.05 4.44
C SER A 67 15.02 1.18 3.31
N GLY A 68 15.61 1.19 2.11
CA GLY A 68 15.17 0.41 0.96
C GLY A 68 14.65 1.27 -0.21
N VAL A 69 13.55 0.84 -0.83
CA VAL A 69 12.88 1.56 -1.91
C VAL A 69 11.74 2.39 -1.34
N ARG A 70 11.51 3.57 -1.94
CA ARG A 70 10.25 4.30 -1.79
C ARG A 70 9.49 4.24 -3.11
N CYS A 71 8.21 3.93 -3.08
CA CYS A 71 7.40 3.88 -4.29
C CYS A 71 6.01 4.46 -4.06
N GLY A 72 5.40 4.94 -5.14
CA GLY A 72 3.99 5.29 -5.16
C GLY A 72 3.19 4.18 -5.82
N VAL A 73 2.09 3.77 -5.19
CA VAL A 73 1.16 2.78 -5.70
C VAL A 73 -0.17 3.46 -5.98
N VAL A 74 -0.67 3.32 -7.20
CA VAL A 74 -2.04 3.72 -7.57
C VAL A 74 -2.95 2.54 -7.30
N PHE A 75 -4.03 2.76 -6.55
CA PHE A 75 -4.96 1.71 -6.18
C PHE A 75 -5.88 1.30 -7.33
N GLU A 76 -6.02 0.01 -7.50
CA GLU A 76 -6.97 -0.61 -8.41
C GLU A 76 -8.22 -0.97 -7.58
N HIS A 77 -9.15 -0.02 -7.44
CA HIS A 77 -10.38 -0.24 -6.68
C HIS A 77 -11.27 -1.27 -7.37
N ALA A 78 -11.54 -2.37 -6.69
CA ALA A 78 -12.37 -3.45 -7.20
C ALA A 78 -13.86 -3.26 -6.88
N ASP A 79 -14.18 -2.62 -5.75
CA ASP A 79 -15.55 -2.51 -5.24
C ASP A 79 -15.74 -1.35 -4.25
N ALA A 80 -17.01 -0.93 -4.08
CA ALA A 80 -17.40 0.18 -3.20
C ALA A 80 -17.12 -0.07 -1.70
N PRO A 81 -17.31 -1.29 -1.13
CA PRO A 81 -16.95 -1.59 0.25
C PRO A 81 -15.47 -1.35 0.56
N SER A 82 -14.56 -1.77 -0.32
CA SER A 82 -13.11 -1.56 -0.15
C SER A 82 -12.74 -0.07 -0.12
N LEU A 83 -13.43 0.74 -0.93
CA LEU A 83 -13.23 2.19 -0.96
C LEU A 83 -13.78 2.86 0.30
N PHE A 84 -14.92 2.40 0.82
CA PHE A 84 -15.47 2.88 2.09
C PHE A 84 -14.57 2.55 3.27
N ALA A 85 -14.04 1.33 3.35
CA ALA A 85 -13.07 0.95 4.37
C ALA A 85 -11.78 1.80 4.30
N LEU A 86 -11.30 2.10 3.07
CA LEU A 86 -10.16 3.01 2.88
C LEU A 86 -10.49 4.44 3.37
N PHE A 87 -11.70 4.92 3.10
CA PHE A 87 -12.18 6.21 3.60
C PHE A 87 -12.24 6.25 5.14
N GLU A 88 -12.75 5.20 5.79
CA GLU A 88 -12.76 5.11 7.26
C GLU A 88 -11.33 5.09 7.84
N LEU A 89 -10.41 4.39 7.18
CA LEU A 89 -9.01 4.35 7.59
C LEU A 89 -8.34 5.72 7.49
N LEU A 90 -8.60 6.47 6.41
CA LEU A 90 -8.12 7.83 6.25
C LEU A 90 -8.66 8.75 7.36
N GLY A 91 -9.96 8.67 7.67
CA GLY A 91 -10.56 9.44 8.76
C GLY A 91 -9.98 9.13 10.15
N THR A 92 -9.34 7.97 10.32
CA THR A 92 -8.66 7.59 11.57
C THR A 92 -7.21 8.10 11.65
N LEU A 93 -6.59 8.44 10.52
CA LEU A 93 -5.21 8.95 10.45
C LEU A 93 -5.13 10.48 10.59
N GLU A 94 -6.24 11.19 10.44
CA GLU A 94 -6.31 12.66 10.48
C GLU A 94 -6.48 13.28 11.88
N PHE A 95 -6.31 12.53 12.97
CA PHE A 95 -6.42 13.04 14.36
C PHE A 95 -5.32 12.55 15.30
#